data_AF-A0A1F9E5U3-F1
#
_entry.id   AF-A0A1F9E5U3-F1
#
_cell.length_a   1.000
_cell.length_b   1.000
_cell.length_c   1.000
_cell.angle_alpha   90.00
_cell.angle_beta   90.00
_cell.angle_gamma   90.00
#
_symmetry.space_group_name_H-M   'P 1'
#
loop_
_entity.id
_entity.type
_entity.pdbx_description
1 polymer ?
#
loop_
_entity_poly.entity_id
_entity_poly.type
_entity_poly.pdbx_seq_one_letter_code
_entity_poly.pdbx_strand_id
1 'polypeptide(L)'
;MKERYSKYMIYGSILFKIHDLCQEIVYTKKNIMMTKTEAKKRIQKLTQELHHHNTQYYVLDDPQISDQAYDQLLRELESLEKEFPQLKSDTSPTQRVGGKPLDKFKKYTHHLPMLSLSNAFSKEEIQDFNERVQKFLKMTSDIEYVCEYKMDGLAVELIYENGKLVIGATRGDGEEGEDVTQNIKTVRSIPLELSGQYPRYIEVRGEVFMTQKAFKHLNEERQKKGESLFANPRNAAAGSIRQLDPKITASRTLDMFCYGVGEVEGKTFETHWGILQAFKKYGFKTNTTSQKCLGVESVQKFYQEVLEHREKLPYEIDGMVVKVNDLHLQKRLGEIAKSPRWAIAYKFAATQETTVIKDILVQVGRTGALTPVAVLEPVQVGGVEVS
;
A
#
# COMPACT_ATOMS: atom_id res chain seq x y z
N MET A 1 -38.53 -68.80 40.26
CA MET A 1 -38.95 -67.53 39.62
C MET A 1 -38.00 -66.35 39.83
N LYS A 2 -37.15 -66.30 40.87
CA LYS A 2 -36.24 -65.16 41.11
C LYS A 2 -34.98 -65.09 40.22
N GLU A 3 -34.51 -66.19 39.64
CA GLU A 3 -33.30 -66.18 38.79
C GLU A 3 -33.53 -65.74 37.34
N ARG A 4 -34.75 -65.86 36.81
CA ARG A 4 -35.04 -65.41 35.43
C ARG A 4 -35.14 -63.89 35.32
N TYR A 5 -35.58 -63.18 36.35
CA TYR A 5 -35.72 -61.71 36.32
C TYR A 5 -34.38 -60.96 36.40
N SER A 6 -33.36 -61.55 37.05
CA SER A 6 -32.04 -60.92 37.16
C SER A 6 -31.30 -60.87 35.81
N LYS A 7 -31.43 -61.90 34.96
CA LYS A 7 -30.84 -61.88 33.61
C LYS A 7 -31.43 -60.80 32.71
N TYR A 8 -32.75 -60.59 32.73
CA TYR A 8 -33.38 -59.58 31.86
C TYR A 8 -32.99 -58.12 32.20
N MET A 9 -32.75 -57.80 33.48
CA MET A 9 -32.25 -56.47 33.86
C MET A 9 -30.79 -56.22 33.43
N ILE A 10 -29.95 -57.25 33.43
CA ILE A 10 -28.56 -57.13 32.97
C ILE A 10 -28.50 -56.95 31.44
N TYR A 11 -29.30 -57.69 30.68
CA TYR A 11 -29.37 -57.50 29.22
C TYR A 11 -29.98 -56.14 28.83
N GLY A 12 -31.01 -55.67 29.54
CA GLY A 12 -31.62 -54.35 29.29
C GLY A 12 -30.66 -53.18 29.53
N SER A 13 -29.84 -53.24 30.57
CA SER A 13 -28.84 -52.19 30.89
C SER A 13 -27.63 -52.19 29.96
N ILE A 14 -27.25 -53.34 29.41
CA ILE A 14 -26.21 -53.45 28.37
C ILE A 14 -26.72 -52.92 27.03
N LEU A 15 -27.96 -53.23 26.63
CA LEU A 15 -28.57 -52.72 25.39
C LEU A 15 -28.79 -51.20 25.44
N PHE A 16 -29.17 -50.63 26.58
CA PHE A 16 -29.29 -49.18 26.75
C PHE A 16 -27.93 -48.48 26.65
N LYS A 17 -26.88 -49.03 27.28
CA LYS A 17 -25.51 -48.52 27.16
C LYS A 17 -24.94 -48.63 25.75
N ILE A 18 -25.28 -49.68 25.00
CA ILE A 18 -24.87 -49.81 23.59
C ILE A 18 -25.64 -48.81 22.72
N HIS A 19 -26.93 -48.55 23.00
CA HIS A 19 -27.69 -47.53 22.28
C HIS A 19 -27.16 -46.12 22.55
N ASP A 20 -26.85 -45.78 23.80
CA ASP A 20 -26.25 -44.49 24.16
C ASP A 20 -24.81 -44.36 23.63
N LEU A 21 -23.98 -45.43 23.64
CA LEU A 21 -22.69 -45.40 22.95
C LEU A 21 -22.85 -45.29 21.44
N CYS A 22 -23.85 -45.91 20.82
CA CYS A 22 -24.11 -45.75 19.40
C CYS A 22 -24.65 -44.36 19.07
N GLN A 23 -25.48 -43.76 19.93
CA GLN A 23 -25.92 -42.37 19.79
C GLN A 23 -24.76 -41.41 20.03
N GLU A 24 -23.90 -41.61 21.03
CA GLU A 24 -22.67 -40.84 21.21
C GLU A 24 -21.71 -41.04 20.04
N ILE A 25 -21.52 -42.25 19.50
CA ILE A 25 -20.65 -42.47 18.34
C ILE A 25 -21.25 -41.83 17.07
N VAL A 26 -22.58 -41.81 16.91
CA VAL A 26 -23.27 -41.15 15.79
C VAL A 26 -23.32 -39.62 15.97
N TYR A 27 -23.42 -39.12 17.19
CA TYR A 27 -23.44 -37.69 17.53
C TYR A 27 -22.02 -37.10 17.52
N THR A 28 -21.01 -37.88 17.92
CA THR A 28 -19.58 -37.51 17.89
C THR A 28 -18.98 -37.68 16.48
N LYS A 29 -19.50 -38.60 15.64
CA LYS A 29 -19.17 -38.64 14.19
C LYS A 29 -19.84 -37.55 13.36
N LYS A 30 -20.77 -36.79 13.95
CA LYS A 30 -21.36 -35.60 13.33
C LYS A 30 -20.52 -34.33 13.54
N ASN A 31 -19.36 -34.43 14.20
CA ASN A 31 -18.20 -33.62 13.85
C ASN A 31 -17.60 -34.26 12.59
N ILE A 32 -18.17 -33.88 11.45
CA ILE A 32 -17.65 -34.21 10.13
C ILE A 32 -16.21 -33.68 10.10
N MET A 33 -15.20 -34.55 10.24
CA MET A 33 -13.84 -34.21 9.81
C MET A 33 -13.97 -33.86 8.33
N MET A 34 -13.97 -32.56 8.04
CA MET A 34 -14.14 -32.05 6.69
C MET A 34 -13.05 -32.66 5.84
N THR A 35 -13.41 -33.26 4.69
CA THR A 35 -12.40 -33.89 3.84
C THR A 35 -11.43 -32.83 3.31
N LYS A 36 -10.19 -33.21 2.97
CA LYS A 36 -9.20 -32.28 2.38
C LYS A 36 -9.76 -31.52 1.15
N THR A 37 -10.61 -32.17 0.37
CA THR A 37 -11.26 -31.57 -0.81
C THR A 37 -12.31 -30.53 -0.43
N GLU A 38 -13.14 -30.82 0.57
CA GLU A 38 -14.12 -29.87 1.11
C GLU A 38 -13.42 -28.69 1.80
N ALA A 39 -12.37 -28.97 2.59
CA ALA A 39 -11.53 -27.96 3.21
C ALA A 39 -10.92 -27.02 2.18
N LYS A 40 -10.37 -27.56 1.09
CA LYS A 40 -9.83 -26.75 -0.01
C LYS A 40 -10.89 -25.83 -0.61
N LYS A 41 -12.10 -26.33 -0.89
CA LYS A 41 -13.20 -25.52 -1.42
C LYS A 41 -13.65 -24.44 -0.44
N ARG A 42 -13.73 -24.77 0.86
CA ARG A 42 -14.14 -23.82 1.90
C ARG A 42 -13.08 -22.74 2.13
N ILE A 43 -11.81 -23.10 2.22
CA ILE A 43 -10.67 -22.17 2.30
C ILE A 43 -10.67 -21.21 1.11
N GLN A 44 -10.86 -21.73 -0.11
CA GLN A 44 -10.94 -20.89 -1.32
C GLN A 44 -12.10 -19.90 -1.25
N LYS A 45 -13.30 -20.36 -0.85
CA LYS A 45 -14.47 -19.50 -0.71
C LYS A 45 -14.27 -18.42 0.37
N LEU A 46 -13.80 -18.80 1.55
CA LEU A 46 -13.52 -17.85 2.65
C LEU A 46 -12.46 -16.82 2.24
N THR A 47 -11.40 -17.28 1.56
CA THR A 47 -10.34 -16.39 1.05
C THR A 47 -10.91 -15.35 0.09
N GLN A 48 -11.76 -15.76 -0.85
CA GLN A 48 -12.41 -14.87 -1.81
C GLN A 48 -13.36 -13.88 -1.11
N GLU A 49 -14.20 -14.35 -0.19
CA GLU A 49 -15.13 -13.51 0.59
C GLU A 49 -14.36 -12.47 1.42
N LEU A 50 -13.31 -12.88 2.13
CA LEU A 50 -12.49 -11.99 2.96
C LEU A 50 -11.74 -10.95 2.13
N HIS A 51 -11.20 -11.32 0.96
CA HIS A 51 -10.56 -10.36 0.04
C HIS A 51 -11.56 -9.36 -0.53
N HIS A 52 -12.76 -9.83 -0.90
CA HIS A 52 -13.84 -8.96 -1.35
C HIS A 52 -14.23 -7.96 -0.26
N HIS A 53 -14.56 -8.42 0.94
CA HIS A 53 -14.94 -7.53 2.05
C HIS A 53 -13.83 -6.58 2.47
N ASN A 54 -12.57 -7.01 2.42
CA ASN A 54 -11.43 -6.13 2.67
C ASN A 54 -11.33 -5.02 1.60
N THR A 55 -11.60 -5.34 0.33
CA THR A 55 -11.65 -4.33 -0.75
C THR A 55 -12.80 -3.35 -0.52
N GLN A 56 -14.00 -3.85 -0.25
CA GLN A 56 -15.18 -3.02 0.05
C GLN A 56 -14.89 -2.04 1.19
N TYR A 57 -14.28 -2.51 2.28
CA TYR A 57 -13.99 -1.70 3.45
C TYR A 57 -12.87 -0.67 3.22
N TYR A 58 -11.68 -1.11 2.75
CA TYR A 58 -10.47 -0.27 2.78
C TYR A 58 -10.18 0.48 1.47
N VAL A 59 -10.78 0.04 0.37
CA VAL A 59 -10.55 0.60 -0.97
C VAL A 59 -11.75 1.41 -1.43
N LEU A 60 -12.96 0.89 -1.24
CA LEU A 60 -14.19 1.51 -1.71
C LEU A 60 -14.92 2.31 -0.63
N ASP A 61 -14.49 2.20 0.63
CA ASP A 61 -15.13 2.81 1.79
C ASP A 61 -16.66 2.49 1.88
N ASP A 62 -17.06 1.27 1.47
CA ASP A 62 -18.44 0.77 1.40
C ASP A 62 -18.59 -0.63 2.07
N PRO A 63 -18.46 -0.73 3.41
CA PRO A 63 -18.47 -2.02 4.10
C PRO A 63 -19.82 -2.74 4.02
N GLN A 64 -19.81 -3.98 3.55
CA GLN A 64 -21.03 -4.79 3.34
C GLN A 64 -21.41 -5.69 4.54
N ILE A 65 -20.46 -5.94 5.44
CA ILE A 65 -20.64 -6.77 6.64
C ILE A 65 -20.04 -6.06 7.85
N SER A 66 -20.49 -6.42 9.05
CA SER A 66 -19.91 -5.90 10.29
C SER A 66 -18.52 -6.48 10.56
N ASP A 67 -17.71 -5.76 11.33
CA ASP A 67 -16.38 -6.22 11.77
C ASP A 67 -16.46 -7.57 12.50
N GLN A 68 -17.51 -7.78 13.30
CA GLN A 68 -17.75 -9.06 13.99
C GLN A 68 -17.98 -10.22 13.01
N ALA A 69 -18.71 -9.99 11.92
CA ALA A 69 -18.95 -11.01 10.90
C ALA A 69 -17.67 -11.31 10.12
N TYR A 70 -16.88 -10.28 9.79
CA TYR A 70 -15.57 -10.44 9.16
C TYR A 70 -14.63 -11.27 10.04
N ASP A 71 -14.54 -10.96 11.34
CA ASP A 71 -13.71 -11.69 12.29
C ASP A 71 -14.11 -13.17 12.42
N GLN A 72 -15.41 -13.47 12.33
CA GLN A 72 -15.88 -14.86 12.33
C GLN A 72 -15.40 -15.62 11.10
N LEU A 73 -15.50 -15.02 9.90
CA LEU A 73 -14.98 -15.62 8.66
C LEU A 73 -13.47 -15.83 8.72
N LEU A 74 -12.73 -14.86 9.27
CA LEU A 74 -11.28 -14.94 9.42
C LEU A 74 -10.88 -16.05 10.40
N ARG A 75 -11.54 -16.16 11.57
CA ARG A 75 -11.28 -17.23 12.54
C ARG A 75 -11.58 -18.61 11.98
N GLU A 76 -12.65 -18.73 11.17
CA GLU A 76 -12.94 -19.98 10.48
C GLU A 76 -11.79 -20.35 9.52
N LEU A 77 -11.34 -19.40 8.69
CA LEU A 77 -10.21 -19.61 7.78
C LEU A 77 -8.94 -20.02 8.55
N GLU A 78 -8.61 -19.33 9.64
CA GLU A 78 -7.46 -19.65 10.50
C GLU A 78 -7.54 -21.08 11.05
N SER A 79 -8.71 -21.51 11.51
CA SER A 79 -8.92 -22.88 12.01
C SER A 79 -8.68 -23.90 10.91
N LEU A 80 -9.20 -23.66 9.71
CA LEU A 80 -9.03 -24.56 8.57
C LEU A 80 -7.59 -24.63 8.07
N GLU A 81 -6.87 -23.50 8.03
CA GLU A 81 -5.46 -23.49 7.66
C GLU A 81 -4.57 -24.16 8.72
N LYS A 82 -4.98 -24.11 9.99
CA LYS A 82 -4.30 -24.83 11.06
C LYS A 82 -4.51 -26.34 10.98
N GLU A 83 -5.73 -26.77 10.64
CA GLU A 83 -6.07 -28.19 10.45
C GLU A 83 -5.49 -28.77 9.15
N PHE A 84 -5.41 -27.96 8.09
CA PHE A 84 -4.84 -28.35 6.79
C PHE A 84 -3.68 -27.42 6.37
N PRO A 85 -2.51 -27.48 7.03
CA PRO A 85 -1.38 -26.58 6.75
C PRO A 85 -0.92 -26.56 5.29
N GLN A 86 -1.03 -27.69 4.60
CA GLN A 86 -0.69 -27.83 3.18
C GLN A 86 -1.61 -27.07 2.22
N LEU A 87 -2.74 -26.55 2.69
CA LEU A 87 -3.70 -25.77 1.89
C LEU A 87 -3.53 -24.26 2.08
N LYS A 88 -2.68 -23.83 3.02
CA LYS A 88 -2.41 -22.43 3.32
C LYS A 88 -1.66 -21.76 2.15
N SER A 89 -2.11 -20.56 1.78
CA SER A 89 -1.47 -19.74 0.75
C SER A 89 -0.71 -18.57 1.38
N ASP A 90 0.41 -18.17 0.78
CA ASP A 90 1.19 -17.00 1.20
C ASP A 90 0.44 -15.66 1.00
N THR A 91 -0.65 -15.71 0.23
CA THR A 91 -1.59 -14.61 -0.05
C THR A 91 -2.90 -14.73 0.74
N SER A 92 -2.98 -15.66 1.68
CA SER A 92 -4.16 -15.81 2.53
C SER A 92 -4.40 -14.56 3.38
N PRO A 93 -5.67 -14.16 3.62
CA PRO A 93 -6.02 -13.09 4.55
C PRO A 93 -5.40 -13.25 5.95
N THR A 94 -5.12 -14.49 6.38
CA THR A 94 -4.45 -14.79 7.66
C THR A 94 -3.00 -14.32 7.71
N GLN A 95 -2.39 -13.98 6.57
CA GLN A 95 -1.02 -13.47 6.48
C GLN A 95 -0.90 -11.98 6.81
N ARG A 96 -2.01 -11.26 7.02
CA ARG A 96 -2.01 -9.81 7.27
C ARG A 96 -1.49 -9.38 8.64
N VAL A 97 -1.38 -10.29 9.62
CA VAL A 97 -0.77 -9.98 10.93
C VAL A 97 0.76 -10.00 10.90
N GLY A 98 1.35 -10.34 9.76
CA GLY A 98 2.79 -10.48 9.61
C GLY A 98 3.33 -11.79 10.18
N GLY A 99 4.59 -12.09 9.86
CA GLY A 99 5.31 -13.27 10.31
C GLY A 99 6.08 -13.07 11.62
N LYS A 100 7.09 -13.92 11.82
CA LYS A 100 8.11 -13.70 12.86
C LYS A 100 8.94 -12.45 12.51
N PRO A 101 9.52 -11.75 13.51
CA PRO A 101 10.45 -10.66 13.25
C PRO A 101 11.60 -11.09 12.34
N LEU A 102 12.00 -10.20 11.44
CA LEU A 102 13.14 -10.36 10.55
C LEU A 102 14.44 -9.97 11.27
N ASP A 103 15.54 -10.67 11.00
CA ASP A 103 16.86 -10.26 11.52
C ASP A 103 17.36 -8.97 10.84
N LYS A 104 17.08 -8.84 9.54
CA LYS A 104 17.42 -7.68 8.71
C LYS A 104 16.59 -7.67 7.42
N PHE A 105 16.46 -6.50 6.82
CA PHE A 105 15.91 -6.38 5.47
C PHE A 105 16.92 -6.87 4.43
N LYS A 106 16.41 -7.55 3.40
CA LYS A 106 17.19 -7.90 2.21
C LYS A 106 17.12 -6.73 1.23
N LYS A 107 18.19 -6.57 0.45
CA LYS A 107 18.19 -5.64 -0.68
C LYS A 107 17.38 -6.22 -1.83
N TYR A 108 16.70 -5.37 -2.57
CA TYR A 108 15.95 -5.73 -3.77
C TYR A 108 16.35 -4.80 -4.91
N THR A 109 16.76 -5.34 -6.05
CA THR A 109 17.11 -4.56 -7.25
C THR A 109 15.88 -4.46 -8.14
N HIS A 110 15.45 -3.24 -8.45
CA HIS A 110 14.30 -2.98 -9.31
C HIS A 110 14.60 -3.36 -10.77
N HIS A 111 13.64 -3.97 -11.48
CA HIS A 111 13.81 -4.30 -12.91
C HIS A 111 13.91 -3.03 -13.75
N LEU A 112 13.04 -2.05 -13.45
CA LEU A 112 13.13 -0.70 -13.98
C LEU A 112 13.46 0.28 -12.85
N PRO A 113 14.37 1.25 -13.04
CA PRO A 113 14.65 2.23 -12.00
C PRO A 113 13.40 3.01 -11.55
N MET A 114 13.28 3.24 -10.24
CA MET A 114 12.30 4.12 -9.63
C MET A 114 12.84 5.56 -9.56
N LEU A 115 12.66 6.29 -10.65
CA LEU A 115 13.19 7.65 -10.80
C LEU A 115 12.50 8.69 -9.90
N SER A 116 13.18 9.81 -9.68
CA SER A 116 12.58 11.00 -9.08
C SER A 116 11.89 11.87 -10.14
N LEU A 117 11.11 12.86 -9.71
CA LEU A 117 10.50 13.84 -10.60
C LEU A 117 11.28 15.15 -10.57
N SER A 118 11.41 15.81 -11.72
CA SER A 118 11.80 17.22 -11.76
C SER A 118 10.70 18.06 -11.10
N ASN A 119 11.08 19.18 -10.46
CA ASN A 119 10.12 20.07 -9.80
C ASN A 119 9.76 21.25 -10.70
N ALA A 120 8.53 21.73 -10.54
CA ALA A 120 8.09 23.05 -10.95
C ALA A 120 7.39 23.75 -9.77
N PHE A 121 7.55 25.05 -9.66
CA PHE A 121 6.99 25.89 -8.58
C PHE A 121 6.11 27.02 -9.11
N SER A 122 6.07 27.25 -10.42
CA SER A 122 5.26 28.30 -11.03
C SER A 122 4.56 27.83 -12.32
N LYS A 123 3.59 28.63 -12.78
CA LYS A 123 2.87 28.36 -14.04
C LYS A 123 3.83 28.41 -15.23
N GLU A 124 4.78 29.34 -15.20
CA GLU A 124 5.80 29.53 -16.23
C GLU A 124 6.69 28.29 -16.36
N GLU A 125 7.09 27.67 -15.25
CA GLU A 125 7.89 26.43 -15.30
C GLU A 125 7.11 25.24 -15.88
N ILE A 126 5.78 25.20 -15.71
CA ILE A 126 4.90 24.23 -16.37
C ILE A 126 4.75 24.52 -17.86
N GLN A 127 4.65 25.79 -18.23
CA GLN A 127 4.65 26.22 -19.63
C GLN A 127 5.95 25.78 -20.33
N ASP A 128 7.09 26.04 -19.71
CA ASP A 128 8.41 25.62 -20.21
C ASP A 128 8.50 24.09 -20.34
N PHE A 129 7.94 23.35 -19.38
CA PHE A 129 7.84 21.89 -19.47
C PHE A 129 7.03 21.43 -20.67
N ASN A 130 5.84 22.01 -20.88
CA ASN A 130 4.98 21.69 -22.02
C ASN A 130 5.67 22.00 -23.36
N GLU A 131 6.35 23.14 -23.48
CA GLU A 131 7.09 23.53 -24.68
C GLU A 131 8.24 22.56 -24.96
N ARG A 132 8.98 22.12 -23.93
CA ARG A 132 10.02 21.09 -24.09
C ARG A 132 9.44 19.77 -24.58
N VAL A 133 8.30 19.35 -24.05
CA VAL A 133 7.59 18.12 -24.48
C VAL A 133 7.16 18.23 -25.95
N GLN A 134 6.46 19.31 -26.32
CA GLN A 134 6.00 19.57 -27.68
C GLN A 134 7.17 19.64 -28.68
N LYS A 135 8.23 20.38 -28.34
CA LYS A 135 9.44 20.50 -29.16
C LYS A 135 10.12 19.15 -29.38
N PHE A 136 10.26 18.34 -28.34
CA PHE A 136 10.86 17.00 -28.46
C PHE A 136 10.03 16.08 -29.36
N LEU A 137 8.70 16.13 -29.20
CA LEU A 137 7.77 15.30 -29.97
C LEU A 137 7.50 15.82 -31.39
N LYS A 138 7.93 17.06 -31.70
CA LYS A 138 7.63 17.81 -32.93
C LYS A 138 6.13 17.99 -33.15
N MET A 139 5.40 18.33 -32.08
CA MET A 139 3.96 18.52 -32.08
C MET A 139 3.60 19.98 -31.83
N THR A 140 2.57 20.48 -32.49
CA THR A 140 1.98 21.81 -32.26
C THR A 140 0.62 21.75 -31.58
N SER A 141 0.03 20.57 -31.47
CA SER A 141 -1.22 20.34 -30.75
C SER A 141 -1.00 20.32 -29.24
N ASP A 142 -2.06 20.59 -28.49
CA ASP A 142 -2.06 20.42 -27.05
C ASP A 142 -1.77 18.97 -26.65
N ILE A 143 -1.08 18.82 -25.52
CA ILE A 143 -0.77 17.54 -24.90
C ILE A 143 -1.85 17.24 -23.85
N GLU A 144 -2.42 16.04 -23.88
CA GLU A 144 -3.26 15.54 -22.80
C GLU A 144 -2.37 15.04 -21.65
N TYR A 145 -2.57 15.59 -20.48
CA TYR A 145 -1.92 15.21 -19.24
C TYR A 145 -2.90 14.49 -18.31
N VAL A 146 -2.37 13.66 -17.44
CA VAL A 146 -3.05 13.19 -16.22
C VAL A 146 -2.39 13.89 -15.04
N CYS A 147 -3.19 14.60 -14.27
CA CYS A 147 -2.78 15.29 -13.07
C CYS A 147 -3.25 14.49 -11.84
N GLU A 148 -2.34 14.19 -10.93
CA GLU A 148 -2.59 13.40 -9.72
C GLU A 148 -2.04 14.16 -8.51
N TYR A 149 -2.64 14.03 -7.32
CA TYR A 149 -2.04 14.65 -6.14
C TYR A 149 -0.70 13.98 -5.82
N LYS A 150 0.27 14.81 -5.44
CA LYS A 150 1.59 14.33 -5.06
C LYS A 150 1.57 13.99 -3.58
N MET A 151 1.33 12.71 -3.30
CA MET A 151 1.30 12.16 -1.95
C MET A 151 2.66 12.33 -1.25
N ASP A 152 2.63 12.73 0.02
CA ASP A 152 3.85 12.82 0.83
C ASP A 152 4.00 11.58 1.72
N GLY A 153 4.64 10.54 1.18
CA GLY A 153 4.80 9.26 1.85
C GLY A 153 6.11 8.55 1.52
N LEU A 154 6.02 7.22 1.42
CA LEU A 154 7.11 6.34 1.01
C LEU A 154 6.73 5.63 -0.29
N ALA A 155 7.49 5.89 -1.35
CA ALA A 155 7.39 5.15 -2.60
C ALA A 155 7.75 3.66 -2.41
N VAL A 156 6.88 2.79 -2.91
CA VAL A 156 7.06 1.34 -2.92
C VAL A 156 6.70 0.74 -4.28
N GLU A 157 7.30 -0.39 -4.58
CA GLU A 157 6.99 -1.22 -5.74
C GLU A 157 6.50 -2.60 -5.28
N LEU A 158 5.41 -3.06 -5.89
CA LEU A 158 4.73 -4.30 -5.56
C LEU A 158 4.72 -5.22 -6.78
N ILE A 159 5.21 -6.43 -6.64
CA ILE A 159 5.32 -7.38 -7.75
C ILE A 159 4.25 -8.44 -7.60
N TYR A 160 3.44 -8.58 -8.65
CA TYR A 160 2.41 -9.59 -8.72
C TYR A 160 2.71 -10.56 -9.85
N GLU A 161 2.75 -11.84 -9.50
CA GLU A 161 2.85 -12.95 -10.46
C GLU A 161 1.56 -13.74 -10.45
N ASN A 162 0.93 -13.88 -11.61
CA ASN A 162 -0.36 -14.54 -11.77
C ASN A 162 -1.40 -14.02 -10.77
N GLY A 163 -1.39 -12.69 -10.55
CA GLY A 163 -2.29 -12.00 -9.64
C GLY A 163 -1.95 -12.12 -8.16
N LYS A 164 -0.87 -12.79 -7.75
CA LYS A 164 -0.49 -12.95 -6.35
C LYS A 164 0.67 -12.04 -5.98
N LEU A 165 0.58 -11.34 -4.85
CA LEU A 165 1.69 -10.52 -4.33
C LEU A 165 2.88 -11.41 -3.97
N VAL A 166 4.02 -11.19 -4.61
CA VAL A 166 5.26 -11.93 -4.38
C VAL A 166 6.30 -11.08 -3.64
N ILE A 167 6.48 -9.83 -4.08
CA ILE A 167 7.47 -8.89 -3.50
C ILE A 167 6.82 -7.54 -3.23
N GLY A 168 7.19 -6.93 -2.11
CA GLY A 168 7.01 -5.50 -1.86
C GLY A 168 8.34 -4.87 -1.47
N ALA A 169 8.80 -3.89 -2.23
CA ALA A 169 10.10 -3.25 -2.03
C ALA A 169 9.95 -1.74 -1.83
N THR A 170 10.79 -1.16 -0.97
CA THR A 170 10.94 0.31 -0.89
C THR A 170 11.71 0.82 -2.09
N ARG A 171 11.64 2.12 -2.39
CA ARG A 171 12.42 2.73 -3.48
C ARG A 171 13.94 2.68 -3.27
N GLY A 172 14.40 2.82 -2.02
CA GLY A 172 15.80 3.06 -1.70
C GLY A 172 16.41 4.22 -2.50
N ASP A 173 17.49 3.93 -3.24
CA ASP A 173 18.18 4.92 -4.10
C ASP A 173 17.58 5.06 -5.51
N GLY A 174 16.58 4.25 -5.84
CA GLY A 174 15.92 4.19 -7.14
C GLY A 174 16.33 2.98 -7.97
N GLU A 175 17.50 2.39 -7.74
CA GLU A 175 17.94 1.14 -8.37
C GLU A 175 17.80 -0.04 -7.40
N GLU A 176 18.17 0.19 -6.14
CA GLU A 176 18.11 -0.80 -5.08
C GLU A 176 17.29 -0.29 -3.87
N GLY A 177 16.31 -1.10 -3.50
CA GLY A 177 15.44 -0.92 -2.36
C GLY A 177 15.62 -1.97 -1.26
N GLU A 178 14.73 -1.95 -0.29
CA GLU A 178 14.63 -2.97 0.76
C GLU A 178 13.39 -3.83 0.53
N ASP A 179 13.53 -5.16 0.57
CA ASP A 179 12.41 -6.10 0.60
C ASP A 179 11.67 -5.97 1.94
N VAL A 180 10.49 -5.36 1.88
CA VAL A 180 9.57 -5.12 2.99
C VAL A 180 8.26 -5.90 2.81
N THR A 181 8.30 -7.03 2.10
CA THR A 181 7.12 -7.81 1.71
C THR A 181 6.23 -8.17 2.90
N GLN A 182 6.81 -8.57 4.04
CA GLN A 182 6.05 -8.92 5.24
C GLN A 182 5.29 -7.74 5.83
N ASN A 183 5.87 -6.54 5.80
CA ASN A 183 5.26 -5.30 6.28
C ASN A 183 4.18 -4.83 5.30
N ILE A 184 4.43 -4.95 3.99
CA ILE A 184 3.44 -4.62 2.95
C ILE A 184 2.18 -5.47 3.07
N LYS A 185 2.30 -6.76 3.40
CA LYS A 185 1.13 -7.65 3.60
C LYS A 185 0.19 -7.15 4.71
N THR A 186 0.68 -6.36 5.66
CA THR A 186 -0.13 -5.82 6.76
C THR A 186 -0.93 -4.58 6.35
N VAL A 187 -0.59 -3.92 5.24
CA VAL A 187 -1.32 -2.74 4.73
C VAL A 187 -2.61 -3.20 4.06
N ARG A 188 -3.74 -2.89 4.68
CA ARG A 188 -5.05 -3.47 4.33
C ARG A 188 -5.56 -3.07 2.95
N SER A 189 -5.23 -1.88 2.47
CA SER A 189 -5.60 -1.39 1.13
C SER A 189 -4.78 -1.99 -0.02
N ILE A 190 -3.70 -2.72 0.29
CA ILE A 190 -2.92 -3.47 -0.70
C ILE A 190 -3.55 -4.86 -0.87
N PRO A 191 -4.07 -5.22 -2.06
CA PRO A 191 -4.60 -6.56 -2.31
C PRO A 191 -3.48 -7.61 -2.24
N LEU A 192 -3.70 -8.74 -1.55
CA LEU A 192 -2.75 -9.86 -1.62
C LEU A 192 -2.95 -10.70 -2.89
N GLU A 193 -4.18 -10.67 -3.43
CA GLU A 193 -4.54 -11.24 -4.73
C GLU A 193 -5.31 -10.20 -5.54
N LEU A 194 -4.93 -10.02 -6.80
CA LEU A 194 -5.59 -9.11 -7.72
C LEU A 194 -6.96 -9.64 -8.14
N SER A 195 -7.89 -8.71 -8.35
CA SER A 195 -9.22 -8.99 -8.87
C SER A 195 -9.31 -8.78 -10.39
N GLY A 196 -10.31 -9.39 -11.03
CA GLY A 196 -10.59 -9.19 -12.44
C GLY A 196 -9.55 -9.78 -13.40
N GLN A 197 -9.38 -9.15 -14.57
CA GLN A 197 -8.47 -9.60 -15.63
C GLN A 197 -7.12 -8.86 -15.56
N TYR A 198 -6.20 -9.42 -14.79
CA TYR A 198 -4.85 -8.92 -14.59
C TYR A 198 -3.82 -9.56 -15.57
N PRO A 199 -2.69 -8.87 -15.83
CA PRO A 199 -1.56 -9.42 -16.58
C PRO A 199 -0.90 -10.61 -15.85
N ARG A 200 -0.09 -11.39 -16.58
CA ARG A 200 0.67 -12.50 -16.00
C ARG A 200 1.68 -12.01 -14.97
N TYR A 201 2.30 -10.87 -15.25
CA TYR A 201 3.29 -10.21 -14.40
C TYR A 201 3.02 -8.71 -14.41
N ILE A 202 3.07 -8.06 -13.24
CA ILE A 202 2.98 -6.61 -13.12
C ILE A 202 3.72 -6.10 -11.89
N GLU A 203 4.53 -5.09 -12.10
CA GLU A 203 5.08 -4.24 -11.05
C GLU A 203 4.17 -3.02 -10.87
N VAL A 204 3.60 -2.86 -9.68
CA VAL A 204 2.72 -1.74 -9.31
C VAL A 204 3.48 -0.79 -8.40
N ARG A 205 3.55 0.47 -8.79
CA ARG A 205 4.19 1.54 -8.01
C ARG A 205 3.13 2.41 -7.34
N GLY A 206 3.39 2.76 -6.10
CA GLY A 206 2.53 3.65 -5.34
C GLY A 206 3.23 4.27 -4.15
N GLU A 207 2.46 5.07 -3.41
CA GLU A 207 2.93 5.75 -2.21
C GLU A 207 2.21 5.17 -1.00
N VAL A 208 2.96 4.60 -0.05
CA VAL A 208 2.44 4.28 1.27
C VAL A 208 2.46 5.55 2.11
N PHE A 209 1.33 5.88 2.73
CA PHE A 209 1.16 7.09 3.52
C PHE A 209 0.38 6.81 4.81
N MET A 210 0.33 7.82 5.67
CA MET A 210 -0.43 7.82 6.90
C MET A 210 -1.36 9.02 6.92
N THR A 211 -2.62 8.84 7.31
CA THR A 211 -3.55 9.96 7.49
C THR A 211 -3.14 10.82 8.68
N GLN A 212 -3.52 12.10 8.68
CA GLN A 212 -3.25 13.01 9.79
C GLN A 212 -3.81 12.47 11.12
N LYS A 213 -4.99 11.85 11.08
CA LYS A 213 -5.62 11.21 12.24
C LYS A 213 -4.78 10.04 12.78
N ALA A 214 -4.33 9.14 11.89
CA ALA A 214 -3.50 8.01 12.27
C ALA A 214 -2.13 8.46 12.82
N PHE A 215 -1.54 9.49 12.20
CA PHE A 215 -0.29 10.10 12.66
C PHE A 215 -0.41 10.69 14.06
N LYS A 216 -1.46 11.49 14.32
CA LYS A 216 -1.71 12.06 15.64
C LYS A 216 -1.87 10.98 16.70
N HIS A 217 -2.68 9.95 16.41
CA HIS A 217 -2.87 8.82 17.32
C HIS A 217 -1.54 8.09 17.63
N LEU A 218 -0.71 7.84 16.61
CA LEU A 218 0.59 7.20 16.79
C LEU A 218 1.51 8.04 17.70
N ASN A 219 1.57 9.36 17.50
CA ASN A 219 2.37 10.22 18.36
C ASN A 219 1.83 10.29 19.79
N GLU A 220 0.51 10.29 20.00
CA GLU A 220 -0.09 10.20 21.34
C GLU A 220 0.30 8.91 22.06
N GLU A 221 0.31 7.77 21.36
CA GLU A 221 0.78 6.49 21.93
C GLU A 221 2.27 6.51 22.27
N ARG A 222 3.10 7.09 21.40
CA ARG A 222 4.55 7.23 21.62
C ARG A 222 4.86 8.13 22.80
N GLN A 223 4.14 9.24 22.92
CA GLN A 223 4.26 10.16 24.05
C GLN A 223 3.95 9.46 25.38
N LYS A 224 2.86 8.67 25.44
CA LYS A 224 2.50 7.89 26.63
C LYS A 224 3.57 6.87 27.02
N LYS A 225 4.36 6.38 26.06
CA LYS A 225 5.48 5.44 26.27
C LYS A 225 6.83 6.14 26.52
N GLY A 226 6.89 7.47 26.49
CA GLY A 226 8.13 8.23 26.60
C GLY A 226 9.08 8.09 25.40
N GLU A 227 8.55 7.67 24.24
CA GLU A 227 9.32 7.53 23.00
C GLU A 227 9.37 8.86 22.23
N SER A 228 10.43 9.06 21.43
CA SER A 228 10.54 10.23 20.54
C SER A 228 9.39 10.28 19.53
N LEU A 229 8.80 11.46 19.35
CA LEU A 229 7.71 11.66 18.40
C LEU A 229 8.21 11.68 16.95
N PHE A 230 7.34 11.31 16.03
CA PHE A 230 7.59 11.54 14.61
C PHE A 230 7.30 12.99 14.27
N ALA A 231 8.18 13.60 13.48
CA ALA A 231 8.05 14.99 13.06
C ALA A 231 6.90 15.22 12.06
N ASN A 232 6.71 14.30 11.11
CA ASN A 232 5.67 14.40 10.08
C ASN A 232 5.13 13.03 9.65
N PRO A 233 3.95 12.98 8.99
CA PRO A 233 3.33 11.73 8.53
C PRO A 233 4.21 10.91 7.59
N ARG A 234 5.01 11.56 6.73
CA ARG A 234 5.94 10.91 5.80
C ARG A 234 6.97 10.05 6.56
N ASN A 235 7.63 10.64 7.55
CA ASN A 235 8.63 9.97 8.39
C ASN A 235 7.97 8.86 9.23
N ALA A 236 6.76 9.10 9.73
CA ALA A 236 5.99 8.09 10.43
C ALA A 236 5.67 6.90 9.53
N ALA A 237 5.17 7.11 8.30
CA ALA A 237 4.88 6.05 7.34
C ALA A 237 6.14 5.27 6.96
N ALA A 238 7.24 5.95 6.64
CA ALA A 238 8.50 5.31 6.30
C ALA A 238 9.07 4.47 7.46
N GLY A 239 9.08 5.03 8.67
CA GLY A 239 9.49 4.31 9.87
C GLY A 239 8.54 3.17 10.24
N SER A 240 7.29 3.19 9.76
CA SER A 240 6.29 2.14 9.98
C SER A 240 6.46 0.95 9.07
N ILE A 241 6.78 1.19 7.80
CA ILE A 241 7.07 0.11 6.86
C ILE A 241 8.41 -0.57 7.20
N ARG A 242 9.40 0.18 7.69
CA ARG A 242 10.75 -0.34 7.97
C ARG A 242 10.89 -0.89 9.40
N GLN A 243 9.90 -1.66 9.86
CA GLN A 243 9.96 -2.35 11.16
C GLN A 243 10.37 -3.81 10.97
N LEU A 244 11.40 -4.26 11.69
CA LEU A 244 11.84 -5.66 11.62
C LEU A 244 10.75 -6.63 12.10
N ASP A 245 9.94 -6.23 13.09
CA ASP A 245 8.73 -6.95 13.47
C ASP A 245 7.52 -6.41 12.69
N PRO A 246 6.96 -7.18 11.73
CA PRO A 246 5.82 -6.73 10.94
C PRO A 246 4.55 -6.55 11.79
N LYS A 247 4.47 -7.11 12.99
CA LYS A 247 3.35 -6.85 13.92
C LYS A 247 3.31 -5.39 14.36
N ILE A 248 4.47 -4.74 14.45
CA ILE A 248 4.54 -3.31 14.73
C ILE A 248 4.01 -2.50 13.55
N THR A 249 4.24 -2.94 12.30
CA THR A 249 3.60 -2.32 11.14
C THR A 249 2.10 -2.58 11.13
N ALA A 250 1.66 -3.80 11.45
CA ALA A 250 0.24 -4.16 11.48
C ALA A 250 -0.56 -3.35 12.50
N SER A 251 0.06 -2.91 13.61
CA SER A 251 -0.59 -2.05 14.60
C SER A 251 -0.68 -0.58 14.16
N ARG A 252 -0.05 -0.20 13.05
CA ARG A 252 -0.04 1.17 12.53
C ARG A 252 -0.98 1.27 11.34
N THR A 253 -1.84 2.28 11.35
CA THR A 253 -2.79 2.52 10.28
C THR A 253 -2.10 3.17 9.08
N LEU A 254 -1.68 2.34 8.13
CA LEU A 254 -1.10 2.74 6.85
C LEU A 254 -2.11 2.54 5.72
N ASP A 255 -1.99 3.37 4.70
CA ASP A 255 -2.77 3.27 3.46
C ASP A 255 -1.83 3.47 2.26
N MET A 256 -2.29 3.15 1.05
CA MET A 256 -1.50 3.26 -0.18
C MET A 256 -2.36 3.74 -1.35
N PHE A 257 -1.81 4.66 -2.14
CA PHE A 257 -2.35 4.98 -3.46
C PHE A 257 -1.40 4.53 -4.56
N CYS A 258 -1.92 3.79 -5.54
CA CYS A 258 -1.15 3.36 -6.71
C CYS A 258 -1.19 4.43 -7.81
N TYR A 259 -0.04 4.70 -8.44
CA TYR A 259 0.12 5.81 -9.39
C TYR A 259 0.92 5.47 -10.65
N GLY A 260 1.42 4.24 -10.81
CA GLY A 260 2.22 3.88 -11.97
C GLY A 260 2.60 2.41 -11.98
N VAL A 261 3.21 1.96 -13.08
CA VAL A 261 3.69 0.60 -13.26
C VAL A 261 5.19 0.59 -13.54
N GLY A 262 5.86 -0.50 -13.18
CA GLY A 262 7.15 -0.88 -13.72
C GLY A 262 6.95 -1.81 -14.92
N GLU A 263 7.59 -2.97 -14.90
CA GLU A 263 7.45 -4.01 -15.91
C GLU A 263 6.05 -4.67 -15.89
N VAL A 264 5.54 -4.98 -17.09
CA VAL A 264 4.23 -5.60 -17.31
C VAL A 264 4.33 -6.63 -18.42
N GLU A 265 3.85 -7.86 -18.17
CA GLU A 265 3.81 -8.92 -19.17
C GLU A 265 2.41 -9.47 -19.39
N GLY A 266 2.07 -9.73 -20.66
CA GLY A 266 0.76 -10.28 -21.04
C GLY A 266 -0.37 -9.25 -21.11
N LYS A 267 -0.05 -7.96 -21.02
CA LYS A 267 -0.97 -6.84 -21.27
C LYS A 267 -0.21 -5.60 -21.69
N THR A 268 -0.79 -4.82 -22.60
CA THR A 268 -0.30 -3.48 -22.95
C THR A 268 -1.29 -2.42 -22.47
N PHE A 269 -0.75 -1.27 -22.08
CA PHE A 269 -1.54 -0.09 -21.76
C PHE A 269 -1.22 0.98 -22.81
N GLU A 270 -2.24 1.71 -23.25
CA GLU A 270 -2.10 2.80 -24.20
C GLU A 270 -1.94 4.16 -23.50
N THR A 271 -2.58 4.30 -22.34
CA THR A 271 -2.63 5.57 -21.58
C THR A 271 -2.39 5.36 -20.09
N HIS A 272 -1.80 6.37 -19.45
CA HIS A 272 -1.64 6.44 -18.01
C HIS A 272 -2.98 6.43 -17.28
N TRP A 273 -3.97 7.14 -17.82
CA TRP A 273 -5.35 7.05 -17.30
C TRP A 273 -5.88 5.62 -17.33
N GLY A 274 -5.61 4.87 -18.42
CA GLY A 274 -5.96 3.45 -18.54
C GLY A 274 -5.33 2.57 -17.45
N ILE A 275 -4.09 2.87 -17.05
CA ILE A 275 -3.43 2.21 -15.91
C ILE A 275 -4.20 2.48 -14.60
N LEU A 276 -4.52 3.73 -14.30
CA LEU A 276 -5.27 4.09 -13.08
C LEU A 276 -6.65 3.41 -13.04
N GLN A 277 -7.35 3.33 -14.18
CA GLN A 277 -8.62 2.59 -14.25
C GLN A 277 -8.43 1.08 -14.08
N ALA A 278 -7.31 0.51 -14.56
CA ALA A 278 -7.00 -0.90 -14.36
C ALA A 278 -6.71 -1.22 -12.89
N PHE A 279 -5.99 -0.35 -12.18
CA PHE A 279 -5.74 -0.50 -10.75
C PHE A 279 -7.02 -0.63 -9.93
N LYS A 280 -8.02 0.22 -10.20
CA LYS A 280 -9.35 0.09 -9.56
C LYS A 280 -9.97 -1.29 -9.78
N LYS A 281 -9.89 -1.82 -11.02
CA LYS A 281 -10.42 -3.15 -11.36
C LYS A 281 -9.63 -4.29 -10.71
N TYR A 282 -8.35 -4.07 -10.43
CA TYR A 282 -7.49 -5.06 -9.75
C TYR A 282 -7.65 -5.06 -8.23
N GLY A 283 -8.44 -4.14 -7.68
CA GLY A 283 -8.67 -4.03 -6.23
C GLY A 283 -7.71 -3.10 -5.52
N PHE A 284 -6.96 -2.26 -6.25
CA PHE A 284 -6.13 -1.23 -5.64
C PHE A 284 -6.92 0.05 -5.35
N LYS A 285 -6.52 0.72 -4.28
CA LYS A 285 -6.88 2.09 -4.02
C LYS A 285 -6.06 3.03 -4.91
N THR A 286 -6.76 3.89 -5.64
CA THR A 286 -6.17 4.95 -6.47
C THR A 286 -6.71 6.29 -6.00
N ASN A 287 -5.93 7.36 -6.15
CA ASN A 287 -6.44 8.68 -5.80
C ASN A 287 -7.63 9.05 -6.69
N THR A 288 -8.80 9.26 -6.08
CA THR A 288 -10.07 9.53 -6.74
C THR A 288 -10.14 10.93 -7.36
N THR A 289 -9.23 11.84 -6.98
CA THR A 289 -9.19 13.23 -7.47
C THR A 289 -8.38 13.40 -8.76
N SER A 290 -7.76 12.33 -9.28
CA SER A 290 -6.97 12.39 -10.51
C SER A 290 -7.80 12.91 -11.69
N GLN A 291 -7.23 13.79 -12.52
CA GLN A 291 -7.95 14.43 -13.61
C GLN A 291 -7.15 14.39 -14.93
N LYS A 292 -7.85 14.22 -16.05
CA LYS A 292 -7.28 14.46 -17.38
C LYS A 292 -7.35 15.94 -17.72
N CYS A 293 -6.22 16.55 -18.09
CA CYS A 293 -6.08 17.97 -18.38
C CYS A 293 -5.53 18.14 -19.79
N LEU A 294 -6.21 18.91 -20.64
CA LEU A 294 -5.72 19.23 -21.99
C LEU A 294 -4.98 20.59 -21.96
N GLY A 295 -3.67 20.56 -22.19
CA GLY A 295 -2.83 21.76 -22.19
C GLY A 295 -2.61 22.41 -20.81
N VAL A 296 -1.75 23.42 -20.79
CA VAL A 296 -1.24 24.07 -19.57
C VAL A 296 -2.34 24.79 -18.79
N GLU A 297 -3.29 25.44 -19.47
CA GLU A 297 -4.39 26.13 -18.77
C GLU A 297 -5.28 25.17 -17.99
N SER A 298 -5.57 23.98 -18.54
CA SER A 298 -6.34 22.96 -17.82
C SER A 298 -5.57 22.39 -16.63
N VAL A 299 -4.24 22.27 -16.73
CA VAL A 299 -3.36 21.87 -15.63
C VAL A 299 -3.39 22.95 -14.54
N GLN A 300 -3.29 24.23 -14.92
CA GLN A 300 -3.31 25.34 -13.98
C GLN A 300 -4.64 25.46 -13.24
N LYS A 301 -5.77 25.26 -13.94
CA LYS A 301 -7.08 25.26 -13.30
C LYS A 301 -7.16 24.17 -12.22
N PHE A 302 -6.74 22.95 -12.55
CA PHE A 302 -6.73 21.86 -11.59
C PHE A 302 -5.79 22.12 -10.41
N TYR A 303 -4.62 22.74 -10.64
CA TYR A 303 -3.72 23.16 -9.56
C TYR A 303 -4.38 24.09 -8.54
N GLN A 304 -5.17 25.07 -9.00
CA GLN A 304 -5.92 25.96 -8.11
C GLN A 304 -6.98 25.20 -7.32
N GLU A 305 -7.70 24.28 -7.96
CA GLU A 305 -8.65 23.39 -7.27
C GLU A 305 -7.95 22.55 -6.19
N VAL A 306 -6.74 22.04 -6.46
CA VAL A 306 -5.97 21.30 -5.44
C VAL A 306 -5.63 22.19 -4.25
N LEU A 307 -5.19 23.43 -4.48
CA LEU A 307 -4.85 24.38 -3.41
C LEU A 307 -6.03 24.67 -2.50
N GLU A 308 -7.23 24.86 -3.06
CA GLU A 308 -8.46 25.14 -2.29
C GLU A 308 -8.91 23.96 -1.42
N HIS A 309 -8.59 22.73 -1.83
CA HIS A 309 -9.01 21.51 -1.14
C HIS A 309 -7.95 20.93 -0.21
N ARG A 310 -6.68 21.35 -0.34
CA ARG A 310 -5.52 20.80 0.37
C ARG A 310 -5.77 20.62 1.87
N GLU A 311 -6.20 21.68 2.55
CA GLU A 311 -6.40 21.71 4.02
C GLU A 311 -7.54 20.79 4.50
N LYS A 312 -8.41 20.33 3.59
CA LYS A 312 -9.53 19.43 3.91
C LYS A 312 -9.17 17.95 3.74
N LEU A 313 -8.01 17.65 3.17
CA LEU A 313 -7.59 16.27 2.92
C LEU A 313 -7.22 15.58 4.23
N PRO A 314 -7.55 14.30 4.41
CA PRO A 314 -7.17 13.55 5.60
C PRO A 314 -5.69 13.12 5.59
N TYR A 315 -4.93 13.50 4.56
CA TYR A 315 -3.54 13.12 4.32
C TYR A 315 -2.76 14.28 3.72
N GLU A 316 -1.43 14.25 3.87
CA GLU A 316 -0.54 15.30 3.36
C GLU A 316 -0.21 15.11 1.88
N ILE A 317 -0.17 16.24 1.17
CA ILE A 317 0.29 16.35 -0.22
C ILE A 317 1.25 17.54 -0.33
N ASP A 318 2.32 17.40 -1.13
CA ASP A 318 3.32 18.45 -1.34
C ASP A 318 3.22 19.12 -2.72
N GLY A 319 2.17 18.80 -3.48
CA GLY A 319 1.88 19.36 -4.79
C GLY A 319 0.96 18.47 -5.60
N MET A 320 1.08 18.57 -6.92
CA MET A 320 0.52 17.61 -7.87
C MET A 320 1.61 17.10 -8.82
N VAL A 321 1.36 15.97 -9.46
CA VAL A 321 2.20 15.41 -10.51
C VAL A 321 1.46 15.54 -11.83
N VAL A 322 2.12 16.10 -12.83
CA VAL A 322 1.60 16.26 -14.20
C VAL A 322 2.33 15.26 -15.09
N LYS A 323 1.61 14.29 -15.67
CA LYS A 323 2.16 13.22 -16.51
C LYS A 323 1.55 13.25 -17.90
N VAL A 324 2.34 13.14 -18.97
CA VAL A 324 1.80 12.95 -20.33
C VAL A 324 0.92 11.69 -20.33
N ASN A 325 -0.32 11.77 -20.82
CA ASN A 325 -1.25 10.65 -20.71
C ASN A 325 -0.90 9.48 -21.65
N ASP A 326 -0.46 9.76 -22.87
CA ASP A 326 -0.14 8.73 -23.88
C ASP A 326 1.21 8.05 -23.58
N LEU A 327 1.18 6.72 -23.42
CA LEU A 327 2.38 5.94 -23.05
C LEU A 327 3.35 5.75 -24.21
N HIS A 328 2.91 5.82 -25.46
CA HIS A 328 3.80 5.86 -26.61
C HIS A 328 4.60 7.16 -26.65
N LEU A 329 3.96 8.27 -26.27
CA LEU A 329 4.65 9.56 -26.12
C LEU A 329 5.63 9.53 -24.95
N GLN A 330 5.26 8.95 -23.81
CA GLN A 330 6.20 8.76 -22.68
C GLN A 330 7.45 7.98 -23.11
N LYS A 331 7.27 6.86 -23.84
CA LYS A 331 8.38 6.05 -24.35
C LYS A 331 9.28 6.82 -25.32
N ARG A 332 8.70 7.64 -26.20
CA ARG A 332 9.46 8.50 -27.13
C ARG A 332 10.26 9.56 -26.37
N LEU A 333 9.64 10.22 -25.39
CA LEU A 333 10.27 11.24 -24.56
C LEU A 333 11.42 10.64 -23.73
N GLY A 334 11.23 9.44 -23.19
CA GLY A 334 12.21 8.77 -22.35
C GLY A 334 12.52 9.58 -21.07
N GLU A 335 13.76 9.49 -20.63
CA GLU A 335 14.22 10.03 -19.36
C GLU A 335 15.53 10.81 -19.49
N ILE A 336 15.83 11.61 -18.47
CA ILE A 336 17.16 12.13 -18.17
C ILE A 336 17.69 11.39 -16.95
N ALA A 337 18.98 11.56 -16.63
CA ALA A 337 19.72 10.75 -15.65
C ALA A 337 19.00 10.42 -14.33
N LYS A 338 18.09 11.27 -13.84
CA LYS A 338 17.35 11.04 -12.58
C LYS A 338 15.84 11.26 -12.66
N SER A 339 15.29 11.62 -13.82
CA SER A 339 13.87 11.94 -13.95
C SER A 339 13.30 11.73 -15.35
N PRO A 340 12.02 11.37 -15.47
CA PRO A 340 11.36 11.24 -16.75
C PRO A 340 11.18 12.60 -17.43
N ARG A 341 11.26 12.65 -18.76
CA ARG A 341 10.96 13.87 -19.54
C ARG A 341 9.46 14.14 -19.69
N TRP A 342 8.64 13.14 -19.38
CA TRP A 342 7.20 13.12 -19.58
C TRP A 342 6.39 13.38 -18.31
N ALA A 343 7.04 13.62 -17.17
CA ALA A 343 6.36 13.98 -15.93
C ALA A 343 7.12 15.03 -15.12
N ILE A 344 6.36 15.88 -14.41
CA ILE A 344 6.89 16.93 -13.54
C ILE A 344 6.06 17.05 -12.27
N ALA A 345 6.71 17.32 -11.14
CA ALA A 345 6.07 17.59 -9.87
C ALA A 345 5.82 19.10 -9.75
N TYR A 346 4.56 19.53 -9.90
CA TYR A 346 4.16 20.91 -9.65
C TYR A 346 3.90 21.09 -8.15
N LYS A 347 4.92 21.58 -7.43
CA LYS A 347 4.92 21.72 -5.99
C LYS A 347 4.28 23.01 -5.52
N PHE A 348 3.68 22.94 -4.34
CA PHE A 348 3.24 24.15 -3.63
C PHE A 348 4.44 24.98 -3.20
N ALA A 349 4.20 26.28 -2.98
CA ALA A 349 5.17 27.11 -2.30
C ALA A 349 5.52 26.46 -0.95
N ALA A 350 6.81 26.33 -0.66
CA ALA A 350 7.27 25.77 0.59
C ALA A 350 6.79 26.64 1.75
N THR A 351 6.45 26.02 2.89
CA THR A 351 6.23 26.75 4.13
C THR A 351 7.52 27.46 4.51
N GLN A 352 7.44 28.77 4.70
CA GLN A 352 8.59 29.62 5.06
C GLN A 352 8.43 30.09 6.49
N GLU A 353 9.54 30.11 7.23
CA GLU A 353 9.62 30.69 8.56
C GLU A 353 10.84 31.61 8.64
N THR A 354 10.82 32.52 9.61
CA THR A 354 11.94 33.43 9.89
C THR A 354 12.63 33.00 11.18
N THR A 355 13.95 32.90 11.15
CA THR A 355 14.77 32.63 12.34
C THR A 355 16.09 33.41 12.29
N VAL A 356 16.85 33.37 13.38
CA VAL A 356 18.14 34.08 13.53
C VAL A 356 19.29 33.16 13.16
N ILE A 357 20.23 33.64 12.33
CA ILE A 357 21.51 32.97 12.12
C ILE A 357 22.40 33.25 13.34
N LYS A 358 22.72 32.22 14.11
CA LYS A 358 23.60 32.29 15.29
C LYS A 358 25.08 32.29 14.89
N ASP A 359 25.43 31.45 13.91
CA ASP A 359 26.81 31.28 13.47
C ASP A 359 26.84 30.71 12.04
N ILE A 360 28.02 30.72 11.40
CA ILE A 360 28.27 30.06 10.13
C ILE A 360 29.52 29.19 10.26
N LEU A 361 29.32 27.88 10.27
CA LEU A 361 30.39 26.90 10.30
C LEU A 361 30.84 26.55 8.88
N VAL A 362 32.11 26.25 8.68
CA VAL A 362 32.64 25.82 7.38
C VAL A 362 32.99 24.34 7.44
N GLN A 363 32.28 23.52 6.67
CA GLN A 363 32.55 22.10 6.54
C GLN A 363 33.48 21.83 5.34
N VAL A 364 34.50 20.98 5.54
CA VAL A 364 35.39 20.54 4.46
C VAL A 364 34.85 19.24 3.88
N GLY A 365 34.38 19.28 2.63
CA GLY A 365 33.90 18.11 1.90
C GLY A 365 35.03 17.16 1.52
N ARG A 366 34.67 15.93 1.11
CA ARG A 366 35.62 14.87 0.71
C ARG A 366 36.57 15.27 -0.43
N THR A 367 36.18 16.24 -1.24
CA THR A 367 36.97 16.79 -2.36
C THR A 367 37.73 18.07 -1.99
N GLY A 368 37.72 18.49 -0.71
CA GLY A 368 38.31 19.74 -0.23
C GLY A 368 37.39 20.97 -0.38
N ALA A 369 36.18 20.81 -0.91
CA ALA A 369 35.22 21.91 -1.03
C ALA A 369 34.79 22.44 0.34
N LEU A 370 34.87 23.76 0.55
CA LEU A 370 34.44 24.43 1.77
C LEU A 370 32.96 24.81 1.66
N THR A 371 32.10 24.14 2.40
CA THR A 371 30.64 24.39 2.40
C THR A 371 30.25 25.14 3.68
N PRO A 372 29.81 26.41 3.58
CA PRO A 372 29.27 27.13 4.73
C PRO A 372 27.91 26.56 5.12
N VAL A 373 27.73 26.29 6.41
CA VAL A 373 26.51 25.78 7.02
C VAL A 373 26.10 26.76 8.11
N ALA A 374 24.92 27.37 7.94
CA ALA A 374 24.36 28.27 8.94
C ALA A 374 23.88 27.46 10.15
N VAL A 375 24.26 27.90 11.35
CA VAL A 375 23.67 27.47 12.61
C VAL A 375 22.58 28.47 12.94
N LEU A 376 21.36 27.99 13.08
CA LEU A 376 20.15 28.76 13.26
C LEU A 376 19.66 28.68 14.72
N GLU A 377 18.96 29.71 15.18
CA GLU A 377 18.05 29.54 16.31
C GLU A 377 16.98 28.50 15.92
N PRO A 378 16.72 27.46 16.73
CA PRO A 378 15.78 26.41 16.36
C PRO A 378 14.40 26.97 15.97
N VAL A 379 13.91 26.57 14.80
CA VAL A 379 12.61 27.00 14.25
C VAL A 379 11.87 25.81 13.64
N GLN A 380 10.55 25.78 13.77
CA GLN A 380 9.72 24.70 13.24
C GLN A 380 9.27 25.01 11.81
N VAL A 381 9.79 24.31 10.81
CA VAL A 381 9.40 24.48 9.39
C VAL A 381 8.74 23.19 8.91
N GLY A 382 7.44 23.25 8.58
CA GLY A 382 6.73 22.05 8.07
C GLY A 382 6.75 20.86 9.03
N GLY A 383 6.72 21.12 10.35
CA GLY A 383 6.69 20.10 11.40
C GLY A 383 8.05 19.48 11.75
N VAL A 384 9.16 19.92 11.13
CA VAL A 384 10.53 19.58 11.53
C VAL A 384 11.22 20.78 12.17
N GLU A 385 12.00 20.53 13.21
CA GLU A 385 12.89 21.54 13.77
C GLU A 385 14.12 21.70 12.87
N VAL A 386 14.43 22.94 12.48
CA VAL A 386 15.61 23.31 11.71
C VAL A 386 16.48 24.21 12.59
N SER A 387 17.77 23.89 12.71
CA SER A 387 18.76 24.54 13.58
C SER A 387 20.15 24.48 12.98
#